data_AF-A0AAU0KTR6-F1
#
_entry.id   AF-A0AAU0KTR6-F1
#
_cell.length_a   1.000
_cell.length_b   1.000
_cell.length_c   1.000
_cell.angle_alpha   90.00
_cell.angle_beta   90.00
_cell.angle_gamma   90.00
#
_symmetry.space_group_name_H-M   'P 1'
#
loop_
_entity.id
_entity.type
_entity.pdbx_description
1 polymer ?
#
loop_
_entity_poly.entity_id
_entity_poly.type
_entity_poly.pdbx_seq_one_letter_code
_entity_poly.pdbx_strand_id
1 'polypeptide(L)'
;MDDELILNIIKSNLYINYLSPPTEDNIKNSEFTFALLNIQAKIYFKKCAYNEPLEITTLMSIIYPKNSNSIYYEKMLSIIVEKKKMRELLDELIEFRASNSNPQYGMIHSAGHHIDSLISILLFESGYYKKAYEYFEFLSDVGFDNPFSHNYKNLIDTLTKL
;
A
#
# COMPACT_ATOMS: atom_id res chain seq x y z
N MET A 1 21.23 -17.77 4.76
CA MET A 1 20.31 -18.92 4.74
C MET A 1 19.15 -18.52 3.86
N ASP A 2 18.76 -19.37 2.92
CA ASP A 2 17.73 -19.09 1.91
C ASP A 2 16.33 -19.05 2.54
N ASP A 3 15.55 -17.98 2.29
CA ASP A 3 14.18 -17.82 2.80
C ASP A 3 13.27 -18.97 2.36
N GLU A 4 13.54 -19.57 1.19
CA GLU A 4 12.85 -20.76 0.67
C GLU A 4 13.08 -21.99 1.57
N LEU A 5 14.35 -22.23 1.93
CA LEU A 5 14.75 -23.34 2.79
C LEU A 5 14.14 -23.20 4.19
N ILE A 6 14.12 -21.99 4.74
CA ILE A 6 13.53 -21.71 6.05
C ILE A 6 12.02 -21.98 6.02
N LEU A 7 11.32 -21.52 4.97
CA LEU A 7 9.89 -21.79 4.81
C LEU A 7 9.60 -23.28 4.75
N ASN A 8 10.40 -24.06 4.02
CA ASN A 8 10.22 -25.51 3.94
C ASN A 8 10.39 -26.18 5.30
N ILE A 9 11.40 -25.80 6.08
CA ILE A 9 11.61 -26.30 7.44
C ILE A 9 10.46 -25.91 8.36
N ILE A 10 9.97 -24.67 8.29
CA ILE A 10 8.84 -24.23 9.10
C ILE A 10 7.60 -25.05 8.73
N LYS A 11 7.28 -25.14 7.44
CA LYS A 11 6.10 -25.84 6.93
C LYS A 11 6.09 -27.31 7.36
N SER A 12 7.22 -28.02 7.27
CA SER A 12 7.31 -29.43 7.67
C SER A 12 7.09 -29.65 9.17
N ASN A 13 7.43 -28.67 10.01
CA ASN A 13 7.33 -28.75 11.47
C ASN A 13 6.04 -28.14 12.03
N LEU A 14 5.41 -27.21 11.30
CA LEU A 14 4.21 -26.50 11.73
C LEU A 14 2.92 -27.20 11.29
N TYR A 15 2.90 -27.76 10.07
CA TYR A 15 1.68 -28.33 9.50
C TYR A 15 1.63 -29.86 9.61
N ILE A 16 0.42 -30.41 9.74
CA ILE A 16 0.17 -31.86 9.70
C ILE A 16 0.46 -32.37 8.29
N ASN A 17 -0.13 -31.73 7.28
CA ASN A 17 0.19 -31.89 5.88
C ASN A 17 0.64 -30.55 5.28
N TYR A 18 1.94 -30.43 5.02
CA TYR A 18 2.54 -29.18 4.52
C TYR A 18 2.22 -28.86 3.04
N LEU A 19 1.60 -29.81 2.32
CA LEU A 19 1.07 -29.59 0.97
C LEU A 19 -0.37 -29.07 0.99
N SER A 20 -1.04 -29.10 2.15
CA SER A 20 -2.39 -28.60 2.34
C SER A 20 -2.39 -27.14 2.81
N PRO A 21 -3.50 -26.40 2.64
CA PRO A 21 -3.62 -25.01 3.07
C PRO A 21 -3.36 -24.81 4.58
N PRO A 22 -2.94 -23.61 5.00
CA PRO A 22 -2.72 -23.28 6.41
C PRO A 22 -4.05 -23.02 7.13
N THR A 23 -4.67 -24.07 7.66
CA THR A 23 -5.90 -24.02 8.46
C THR A 23 -5.64 -24.42 9.91
N GLU A 24 -6.56 -24.09 10.82
CA GLU A 24 -6.50 -24.51 12.23
C GLU A 24 -6.39 -26.04 12.36
N ASP A 25 -7.18 -26.78 11.59
CA ASP A 25 -7.18 -28.24 11.57
C ASP A 25 -5.89 -28.86 11.01
N ASN A 26 -5.09 -28.10 10.27
CA ASN A 26 -3.86 -28.57 9.63
C ASN A 26 -2.59 -28.19 10.42
N ILE A 27 -2.71 -27.86 11.71
CA ILE A 27 -1.58 -27.40 12.52
C ILE A 27 -1.18 -28.39 13.60
N LYS A 28 0.12 -28.56 13.76
CA LYS A 28 0.70 -29.26 14.90
C LYS A 28 0.68 -28.31 16.09
N ASN A 29 -0.19 -28.59 17.06
CA ASN A 29 -0.26 -27.83 18.30
C ASN A 29 0.94 -28.13 19.20
N SER A 30 1.74 -27.10 19.48
CA SER A 30 2.91 -27.15 20.35
C SER A 30 3.18 -25.76 20.94
N GLU A 31 4.06 -25.68 21.94
CA GLU A 31 4.51 -24.38 22.49
C GLU A 31 5.21 -23.49 21.45
N PHE A 32 5.70 -24.06 20.35
CA PHE A 32 6.40 -23.33 19.29
C PHE A 32 5.50 -22.87 18.13
N THR A 33 4.24 -23.31 18.08
CA THR A 33 3.32 -23.09 16.95
C THR A 33 3.19 -21.60 16.60
N PHE A 34 2.97 -20.75 17.60
CA PHE A 34 2.83 -19.31 17.39
C PHE A 34 4.14 -18.66 16.88
N ALA A 35 5.28 -19.08 17.43
CA ALA A 35 6.59 -18.56 17.02
C ALA A 35 6.89 -18.91 15.56
N LEU A 36 6.58 -20.15 15.14
CA LEU A 36 6.74 -20.61 13.76
C LEU A 36 5.82 -19.85 12.78
N LEU A 37 4.55 -19.65 13.15
CA LEU A 37 3.61 -18.84 12.36
C LEU A 37 4.12 -17.40 12.18
N ASN A 38 4.62 -16.79 13.24
CA ASN A 38 5.16 -15.43 13.19
C ASN A 38 6.38 -15.33 12.25
N ILE A 39 7.30 -16.30 12.29
CA ILE A 39 8.45 -16.32 11.38
C ILE A 39 7.99 -16.51 9.93
N GLN A 40 7.03 -17.39 9.68
CA GLN A 40 6.46 -17.60 8.35
C GLN A 40 5.78 -16.34 7.80
N ALA A 41 4.95 -15.67 8.61
CA ALA A 41 4.32 -14.41 8.26
C ALA A 41 5.36 -13.35 7.88
N LYS A 42 6.43 -13.23 8.67
CA LYS A 42 7.54 -12.30 8.39
C LYS A 42 8.21 -12.57 7.05
N ILE A 43 8.47 -13.83 6.72
CA ILE A 43 9.09 -14.19 5.44
C ILE A 43 8.16 -13.88 4.28
N TYR A 44 6.88 -14.26 4.36
CA TYR A 44 5.91 -13.94 3.31
C TYR A 44 5.73 -12.42 3.14
N PHE A 45 5.70 -11.67 4.24
CA PHE A 45 5.61 -10.22 4.21
C PHE A 45 6.83 -9.58 3.52
N LYS A 46 8.04 -10.08 3.79
CA LYS A 46 9.28 -9.66 3.12
C LYS A 46 9.26 -9.96 1.62
N LYS A 47 8.63 -11.05 1.20
CA LYS A 47 8.45 -11.40 -0.22
C LYS A 47 7.39 -10.53 -0.93
N CYS A 48 6.76 -9.57 -0.23
CA CYS A 48 5.70 -8.71 -0.77
C CYS A 48 4.50 -9.47 -1.37
N ALA A 49 4.30 -10.72 -0.97
CA ALA A 49 3.12 -11.49 -1.34
C ALA A 49 1.95 -11.01 -0.47
N TYR A 50 0.75 -10.77 -1.02
CA TYR A 50 -0.38 -10.24 -0.23
C TYR A 50 -1.21 -11.34 0.42
N ASN A 51 -1.51 -12.40 -0.33
CA ASN A 51 -2.45 -13.44 0.07
C ASN A 51 -1.87 -14.30 1.20
N GLU A 52 -0.62 -14.73 1.06
CA GLU A 52 0.03 -15.66 1.96
C GLU A 52 0.23 -15.06 3.36
N PRO A 53 0.72 -13.81 3.54
CA PRO A 53 0.73 -13.19 4.86
C PRO A 53 -0.67 -13.00 5.45
N LEU A 54 -1.68 -12.72 4.64
CA LEU A 54 -3.05 -12.54 5.12
C LEU A 54 -3.61 -13.84 5.70
N GLU A 55 -3.39 -14.96 5.01
CA GLU A 55 -3.78 -16.30 5.48
C GLU A 55 -3.12 -16.63 6.82
N ILE A 56 -1.79 -16.45 6.92
CA ILE A 56 -1.06 -16.73 8.16
C ILE A 56 -1.49 -15.79 9.28
N THR A 57 -1.71 -14.51 8.98
CA THR A 57 -2.17 -13.51 9.95
C THR A 57 -3.56 -13.86 10.50
N THR A 58 -4.47 -14.28 9.64
CA THR A 58 -5.81 -14.74 10.01
C THR A 58 -5.72 -15.94 10.93
N LEU A 59 -4.87 -16.92 10.58
CA LEU A 59 -4.63 -18.11 11.36
C LEU A 59 -4.04 -17.81 12.74
N MET A 60 -3.09 -16.87 12.83
CA MET A 60 -2.56 -16.38 14.11
C MET A 60 -3.65 -15.78 14.99
N SER A 61 -4.60 -15.02 14.41
CA SER A 61 -5.74 -14.45 15.13
C SER A 61 -6.75 -15.49 15.60
N ILE A 62 -6.89 -16.62 14.89
CA ILE A 62 -7.73 -17.75 15.31
C ILE A 62 -7.09 -18.45 16.53
N ILE A 63 -5.81 -18.82 16.41
CA ILE A 63 -5.08 -19.57 17.46
C ILE A 63 -4.85 -18.73 18.72
N TYR A 64 -4.52 -17.45 18.54
CA TYR A 64 -4.32 -16.52 19.64
C TYR A 64 -5.05 -15.21 19.36
N PRO A 65 -6.33 -15.10 19.77
CA PRO A 65 -7.14 -13.92 19.54
C PRO A 65 -6.48 -12.64 20.07
N LYS A 66 -6.54 -11.56 19.27
CA LYS A 66 -6.01 -10.23 19.59
C LYS A 66 -4.50 -10.20 19.91
N ASN A 67 -3.70 -11.12 19.37
CA ASN A 67 -2.24 -11.01 19.48
C ASN A 67 -1.72 -9.78 18.71
N SER A 68 -0.70 -9.12 19.26
CA SER A 68 -0.13 -7.90 18.67
C SER A 68 0.49 -8.14 17.29
N ASN A 69 1.05 -9.32 17.04
CA ASN A 69 1.69 -9.63 15.76
C ASN A 69 0.67 -9.73 14.62
N SER A 70 -0.48 -10.38 14.84
CA SER A 70 -1.50 -10.47 13.81
C SER A 70 -2.13 -9.12 13.51
N ILE A 71 -2.40 -8.33 14.56
CA ILE A 71 -2.85 -6.93 14.39
C ILE A 71 -1.83 -6.14 13.57
N TYR A 72 -0.54 -6.26 13.88
CA TYR A 72 0.53 -5.59 13.15
C TYR A 72 0.52 -5.97 11.66
N TYR A 73 0.57 -7.26 11.33
CA TYR A 73 0.59 -7.70 9.93
C TYR A 73 -0.69 -7.32 9.18
N GLU A 74 -1.85 -7.46 9.81
CA GLU A 74 -3.14 -7.07 9.22
C GLU A 74 -3.15 -5.58 8.84
N LYS A 75 -2.71 -4.70 9.75
CA LYS A 75 -2.67 -3.25 9.47
C LYS A 75 -1.61 -2.90 8.43
N MET A 76 -0.46 -3.56 8.45
CA MET A 76 0.56 -3.37 7.43
C MET A 76 0.08 -3.80 6.03
N LEU A 77 -0.59 -4.94 5.92
CA LEU A 77 -1.22 -5.40 4.67
C LEU A 77 -2.29 -4.42 4.18
N SER A 78 -3.12 -3.89 5.09
CA SER A 78 -4.13 -2.88 4.77
C SER A 78 -3.49 -1.62 4.19
N ILE A 79 -2.40 -1.12 4.80
CA ILE A 79 -1.64 0.03 4.29
C ILE A 79 -1.11 -0.23 2.88
N ILE A 80 -0.59 -1.44 2.62
CA ILE A 80 -0.07 -1.82 1.30
C ILE A 80 -1.19 -1.79 0.25
N VAL A 81 -2.38 -2.31 0.58
CA VAL A 81 -3.54 -2.29 -0.32
C VAL A 81 -3.97 -0.87 -0.66
N GLU A 82 -4.10 -0.01 0.35
CA GLU A 82 -4.49 1.38 0.11
C GLU A 82 -3.44 2.13 -0.73
N LYS A 83 -2.15 1.87 -0.50
CA LYS A 83 -1.08 2.40 -1.37
C LYS A 83 -1.17 1.90 -2.81
N LYS A 84 -1.55 0.64 -3.01
CA LYS A 84 -1.74 0.07 -4.36
C LYS A 84 -2.91 0.76 -5.08
N LYS A 85 -4.07 0.89 -4.41
CA LYS A 85 -5.24 1.58 -4.95
C LYS A 85 -4.92 3.03 -5.32
N MET A 86 -4.18 3.74 -4.47
CA MET A 86 -3.76 5.11 -4.73
C MET A 86 -2.89 5.23 -5.99
N ARG A 87 -2.03 4.25 -6.25
CA ARG A 87 -1.24 4.17 -7.48
C ARG A 87 -2.11 3.89 -8.70
N GLU A 88 -3.02 2.92 -8.60
CA GLU A 88 -3.96 2.59 -9.67
C GLU A 88 -4.78 3.83 -10.06
N LEU A 89 -5.30 4.59 -9.09
CA LEU A 89 -5.99 5.87 -9.32
C LEU A 89 -5.12 6.93 -10.01
N LEU A 90 -3.84 7.03 -9.63
CA LEU A 90 -2.92 7.97 -10.24
C LEU A 90 -2.66 7.61 -11.72
N ASP A 91 -2.43 6.33 -11.99
CA ASP A 91 -2.19 5.83 -13.35
C ASP A 91 -3.43 6.07 -14.24
N GLU A 92 -4.63 5.76 -13.75
CA GLU A 92 -5.90 6.04 -14.44
C GLU A 92 -6.07 7.53 -14.80
N LEU A 93 -5.76 8.43 -13.87
CA LEU A 93 -5.90 9.87 -14.11
C LEU A 93 -4.84 10.41 -15.08
N ILE A 94 -3.62 9.89 -15.04
CA ILE A 94 -2.57 10.24 -16.00
C ILE A 94 -2.99 9.80 -17.41
N GLU A 95 -3.47 8.55 -17.57
CA GLU A 95 -3.95 8.03 -18.85
C GLU A 95 -5.16 8.83 -19.37
N PHE A 96 -6.11 9.13 -18.49
CA PHE A 96 -7.25 9.97 -18.82
C PHE A 96 -6.81 11.35 -19.30
N ARG A 97 -5.90 12.01 -18.58
CA ARG A 97 -5.42 13.36 -18.91
C ARG A 97 -4.66 13.39 -20.23
N ALA A 98 -3.83 12.38 -20.49
CA ALA A 98 -3.12 12.24 -21.75
C ALA A 98 -4.08 12.12 -22.94
N SER A 99 -5.16 11.36 -22.77
CA SER A 99 -6.19 11.12 -23.80
C SER A 99 -7.18 12.29 -23.96
N ASN A 100 -7.27 13.19 -22.98
CA ASN A 100 -8.24 14.29 -22.91
C ASN A 100 -7.53 15.63 -22.64
N SER A 101 -6.60 15.98 -23.53
CA SER A 101 -5.78 17.20 -23.42
C SER A 101 -6.59 18.46 -23.74
N ASN A 102 -7.63 18.35 -24.58
CA ASN A 102 -8.45 19.48 -24.99
C ASN A 102 -9.56 19.80 -23.96
N PRO A 103 -9.89 21.09 -23.75
CA PRO A 103 -11.04 21.46 -22.95
C PRO A 103 -12.32 20.82 -23.49
N GLN A 104 -13.06 20.14 -22.62
CA GLN A 104 -14.34 19.54 -22.99
C GLN A 104 -15.42 20.63 -23.07
N TYR A 105 -16.32 20.51 -24.04
CA TYR A 105 -17.40 21.46 -24.26
C TYR A 105 -18.28 21.60 -23.01
N GLY A 106 -18.52 22.84 -22.56
CA GLY A 106 -19.25 23.14 -21.33
C GLY A 106 -18.40 23.21 -20.05
N MET A 107 -17.11 22.82 -20.10
CA MET A 107 -16.17 22.90 -18.96
C MET A 107 -15.12 24.00 -19.13
N ILE A 108 -15.53 25.14 -19.70
CA ILE A 108 -14.64 26.24 -20.11
C ILE A 108 -13.88 26.82 -18.92
N HIS A 109 -14.51 26.84 -17.74
CA HIS A 109 -13.92 27.45 -16.53
C HIS A 109 -12.85 26.59 -15.85
N SER A 110 -12.80 25.27 -16.12
CA SER A 110 -11.81 24.39 -15.48
C SER A 110 -10.71 23.94 -16.44
N ALA A 111 -10.94 23.93 -17.76
CA ALA A 111 -9.97 23.52 -18.78
C ALA A 111 -9.23 22.18 -18.50
N GLY A 112 -9.82 21.32 -17.68
CA GLY A 112 -9.20 20.06 -17.22
C GLY A 112 -8.29 20.19 -15.98
N HIS A 113 -8.06 21.38 -15.44
CA HIS A 113 -7.17 21.63 -14.29
C HIS A 113 -7.62 20.97 -12.98
N HIS A 114 -8.89 20.59 -12.86
CA HIS A 114 -9.36 19.77 -11.75
C HIS A 114 -8.73 18.35 -11.77
N ILE A 115 -8.43 17.81 -12.96
CA ILE A 115 -7.70 16.54 -13.10
C ILE A 115 -6.23 16.74 -12.76
N ASP A 116 -5.61 17.81 -13.26
CA ASP A 116 -4.23 18.18 -12.91
C ASP A 116 -4.09 18.35 -11.38
N SER A 117 -5.11 18.93 -10.72
CA SER A 117 -5.22 19.03 -9.27
C SER A 117 -5.32 17.67 -8.58
N LEU A 118 -6.13 16.73 -9.06
CA LEU A 118 -6.19 15.38 -8.48
C LEU A 118 -4.87 14.63 -8.65
N ILE A 119 -4.23 14.74 -9.82
CA ILE A 119 -2.91 14.17 -10.09
C ILE A 119 -1.88 14.74 -9.10
N SER A 120 -1.88 16.05 -8.86
CA SER A 120 -0.96 16.71 -7.93
C SER A 120 -1.08 16.18 -6.49
N ILE A 121 -2.30 15.96 -6.01
CA ILE A 121 -2.58 15.38 -4.69
C ILE A 121 -2.08 13.94 -4.63
N LEU A 122 -2.41 13.11 -5.61
CA LEU A 122 -1.99 11.70 -5.61
C LEU A 122 -0.48 11.53 -5.77
N LEU A 123 0.18 12.39 -6.54
CA LEU A 123 1.64 12.45 -6.61
C LEU A 123 2.24 12.76 -5.23
N PHE A 124 1.68 13.72 -4.51
CA PHE A 124 2.12 14.08 -3.18
C PHE A 124 1.96 12.91 -2.19
N GLU A 125 0.76 12.35 -2.09
CA GLU A 125 0.46 11.23 -1.17
C GLU A 125 1.28 9.97 -1.49
N SER A 126 1.65 9.80 -2.77
CA SER A 126 2.52 8.71 -3.23
C SER A 126 4.03 8.99 -3.01
N GLY A 127 4.40 10.16 -2.48
CA GLY A 127 5.79 10.54 -2.20
C GLY A 127 6.55 11.14 -3.38
N TYR A 128 5.89 11.43 -4.51
CA TYR A 128 6.49 12.09 -5.67
C TYR A 128 6.49 13.63 -5.50
N TYR A 129 7.04 14.10 -4.39
CA TYR A 129 6.92 15.49 -3.93
C TYR A 129 7.36 16.54 -4.95
N LYS A 130 8.48 16.33 -5.64
CA LYS A 130 8.98 17.28 -6.65
C LYS A 130 7.97 17.46 -7.79
N LYS A 131 7.45 16.37 -8.35
CA LYS A 131 6.45 16.44 -9.42
C LYS A 131 5.14 17.03 -8.93
N ALA A 132 4.72 16.68 -7.71
CA ALA A 132 3.54 17.29 -7.10
C ALA A 132 3.70 18.82 -6.99
N TYR A 133 4.86 19.29 -6.54
CA TYR A 133 5.17 20.72 -6.46
C TYR A 133 5.06 21.42 -7.83
N GLU A 134 5.66 20.84 -8.88
CA GLU A 134 5.58 21.36 -10.25
C GLU A 134 4.12 21.51 -10.73
N TYR A 135 3.27 20.51 -10.44
CA TYR A 135 1.84 20.61 -10.73
C TYR A 135 1.15 21.70 -9.91
N PHE A 136 1.45 21.83 -8.62
CA PHE A 136 0.85 22.86 -7.77
C PHE A 136 1.29 24.28 -8.18
N GLU A 137 2.52 24.47 -8.67
CA GLU A 137 2.98 25.74 -9.26
C GLU A 137 2.19 26.06 -10.53
N PHE A 138 2.13 25.13 -11.47
CA PHE A 138 1.34 25.27 -12.69
C PHE A 138 -0.12 25.65 -12.41
N LEU A 139 -0.76 24.98 -11.46
CA LEU A 139 -2.14 25.23 -11.06
C LEU A 139 -2.32 26.65 -10.48
N SER A 140 -1.35 27.12 -9.70
CA SER A 140 -1.36 28.48 -9.15
C SER A 140 -1.19 29.53 -10.26
N ASP A 141 -0.29 29.28 -11.22
CA ASP A 141 -0.03 30.18 -12.36
C ASP A 141 -1.29 30.37 -13.23
N VAL A 142 -2.11 29.33 -13.37
CA VAL A 142 -3.38 29.39 -14.13
C VAL A 142 -4.57 29.84 -13.27
N GLY A 143 -4.35 30.21 -12.01
CA GLY A 143 -5.39 30.68 -11.09
C GLY A 143 -6.35 29.58 -10.61
N PHE A 144 -5.93 28.31 -10.68
CA PHE A 144 -6.69 27.17 -10.18
C PHE A 144 -6.13 26.73 -8.82
N ASP A 145 -6.66 27.31 -7.74
CA ASP A 145 -6.26 26.90 -6.39
C ASP A 145 -7.16 25.78 -5.84
N ASN A 146 -6.54 24.81 -5.17
CA ASN A 146 -7.25 23.85 -4.32
C ASN A 146 -6.88 24.04 -2.83
N PRO A 147 -7.75 23.65 -1.89
CA PRO A 147 -7.52 23.86 -0.46
C PRO A 147 -6.26 23.18 0.12
N PHE A 148 -5.71 22.19 -0.58
CA PHE A 148 -4.55 21.40 -0.14
C PHE A 148 -3.22 21.98 -0.62
N SER A 149 -3.23 22.72 -1.74
CA SER A 149 -2.03 23.16 -2.45
C SER A 149 -1.09 23.98 -1.57
N HIS A 150 -1.64 24.93 -0.80
CA HIS A 150 -0.84 25.77 0.08
C HIS A 150 -0.15 24.96 1.19
N ASN A 151 -0.89 24.07 1.84
CA ASN A 151 -0.33 23.22 2.90
C ASN A 151 0.72 22.26 2.36
N TYR A 152 0.50 21.70 1.17
CA TYR A 152 1.39 20.71 0.57
C TYR A 152 2.68 21.35 0.06
N LYS A 153 2.61 22.51 -0.60
CA LYS A 153 3.79 23.29 -0.97
C LYS A 153 4.64 23.65 0.26
N ASN A 154 4.01 24.18 1.31
CA ASN A 154 4.71 24.53 2.56
C ASN A 154 5.42 23.33 3.19
N LEU A 155 4.80 22.14 3.18
CA LEU A 155 5.44 20.94 3.70
C LEU A 155 6.67 20.54 2.87
N ILE A 156 6.56 20.57 1.55
CA ILE A 156 7.68 20.26 0.64
C ILE A 156 8.83 21.22 0.87
N ASP A 157 8.55 22.53 0.93
CA ASP A 157 9.56 23.56 1.15
C ASP A 157 10.25 23.41 2.51
N THR A 158 9.52 22.92 3.52
CA THR A 158 10.10 22.64 4.84
C THR A 158 11.02 21.42 4.80
N LEU A 159 10.60 20.35 4.11
CA LEU A 159 11.33 19.08 4.02
C LEU A 159 12.57 19.14 3.12
N THR A 160 12.59 20.05 2.14
CA THR A 160 13.70 20.20 1.18
C THR A 160 14.79 21.18 1.63
N LYS A 161 14.56 21.93 2.72
CA LYS A 161 15.54 22.83 3.35
C LYS A 161 16.41 22.17 4.42
N LEU A 162 16.18 20.88 4.72
CA LEU A 162 16.96 20.03 5.63
C LEU A 162 18.00 19.22 4.86
#